data_AF-A0A6I5RAG7-F1
#
_entry.id   AF-A0A6I5RAG7-F1
#
_cell.length_a   1.000
_cell.length_b   1.000
_cell.length_c   1.000
_cell.angle_alpha   90.00
_cell.angle_beta   90.00
_cell.angle_gamma   90.00
#
_symmetry.space_group_name_H-M   'P 1'
#
loop_
_entity.id
_entity.type
_entity.pdbx_description
1 polymer ?
#
loop_
_entity_poly.entity_id
_entity_poly.type
_entity_poly.pdbx_seq_one_letter_code
_entity_poly.pdbx_strand_id
1 'polypeptide(L)'
;MQRFSPAIKAFERLQASDGLLITADHWQRTQDYHRQRQNVYYQSLYQAGIVRGLGVTVTAAPADIEARYRNGRWITIQPGIAIDAQGNPIVVTEPFVFQVQSLLAEGGLKTVYIVLNYVDPDELRCPPGQDWVQETFRVVEKTTLDVLDIELCRIHLSAGAETLTIAKNVFFPEPNSLDLNHRCSICSRAEGEVSVAQLINPAAPNAEASKGLTHLLKAVNVLYPALRGEPPIAAVPLDTPGGSGLGDRDLLYLPYALLSHLSVTVQSMLKDFVRAGGTVLIALDEEDARQEELASIRRELLEALTDTENDPSLAVATGSVRAEIAAIEAEMAQFVEALRQSMLPLAKQLALSLPGDGAISIDHPLRTTPFLFGGWPVVAGHPIQLFCWGSILLLVGPLPQIWGPDSTRVRSRETIRTAHEMGINLLHYAWRRRQLIQLQTGSPPPIPPPISVRQQDALTGQVTS
;
A
#
# COMPACT_ATOMS: atom_id res chain seq x y z
N MET A 1 6.67 3.52 3.99
CA MET A 1 7.92 2.84 4.39
C MET A 1 8.77 2.78 3.14
N GLN A 2 9.96 3.37 3.15
CA GLN A 2 10.87 3.29 2.00
C GLN A 2 11.36 1.85 1.81
N ARG A 3 11.48 1.42 0.55
CA ARG A 3 11.87 0.04 0.19
C ARG A 3 13.31 -0.23 0.63
N PHE A 4 13.56 -1.36 1.28
CA PHE A 4 14.91 -1.88 1.49
C PHE A 4 15.07 -3.15 0.66
N SER A 5 15.92 -3.12 -0.36
CA SER A 5 16.25 -4.31 -1.16
C SER A 5 17.67 -4.75 -0.84
N PRO A 6 17.92 -6.08 -0.71
CA PRO A 6 19.29 -6.56 -0.55
C PRO A 6 20.14 -6.10 -1.74
N ALA A 7 21.36 -5.65 -1.45
CA ALA A 7 22.30 -5.29 -2.51
C ALA A 7 22.60 -6.51 -3.39
N ILE A 8 22.61 -6.31 -4.71
CA ILE A 8 23.00 -7.35 -5.67
C ILE A 8 24.54 -7.43 -5.66
N LYS A 9 25.08 -8.16 -4.68
CA LYS A 9 26.52 -8.40 -4.51
C LYS A 9 26.77 -9.89 -4.28
N ALA A 10 27.83 -10.42 -4.89
CA ALA A 10 28.27 -11.79 -4.64
C ALA A 10 28.74 -11.95 -3.18
N PHE A 11 28.50 -13.12 -2.60
CA PHE A 11 29.01 -13.44 -1.27
C PHE A 11 30.44 -13.94 -1.35
N GLU A 12 31.30 -13.43 -0.47
CA GLU A 12 32.70 -13.83 -0.36
C GLU A 12 32.89 -14.59 0.95
N ARG A 13 33.42 -15.81 0.86
CA ARG A 13 33.64 -16.71 2.01
C ARG A 13 35.13 -16.97 2.17
N LEU A 14 35.62 -16.97 3.42
CA LEU A 14 36.97 -17.42 3.74
C LEU A 14 37.13 -18.90 3.39
N GLN A 15 38.11 -19.22 2.55
CA GLN A 15 38.50 -20.58 2.25
C GLN A 15 39.64 -21.00 3.17
N ALA A 16 39.34 -21.83 4.15
CA ALA A 16 40.36 -22.42 5.02
C ALA A 16 41.25 -23.39 4.22
N SER A 17 42.56 -23.32 4.42
CA SER A 17 43.58 -24.20 3.85
C SER A 17 44.65 -24.50 4.88
N ASP A 18 45.34 -25.63 4.73
CA ASP A 18 46.40 -26.02 5.65
C ASP A 18 47.53 -25.00 5.65
N GLY A 19 47.99 -24.62 6.84
CA GLY A 19 48.99 -23.58 7.04
C GLY A 19 48.45 -22.15 7.03
N LEU A 20 47.13 -21.94 6.86
CA LEU A 20 46.53 -20.61 7.02
C LEU A 20 46.57 -20.17 8.49
N LEU A 21 47.23 -19.03 8.75
CA LEU A 21 47.23 -18.41 10.07
C LEU A 21 45.87 -17.74 10.33
N ILE A 22 45.12 -18.23 11.31
CA ILE A 22 43.86 -17.63 11.74
C ILE A 22 44.14 -16.39 12.59
N THR A 23 43.64 -15.24 12.15
CA THR A 23 43.78 -13.93 12.81
C THR A 23 42.41 -13.39 13.22
N ALA A 24 42.37 -12.33 14.01
CA ALA A 24 41.11 -11.64 14.34
C ALA A 24 40.35 -11.18 13.08
N ASP A 25 41.05 -10.69 12.05
CA ASP A 25 40.45 -10.30 10.77
C ASP A 25 39.78 -11.51 10.07
N HIS A 26 40.41 -12.69 10.09
CA HIS A 26 39.80 -13.91 9.54
C HIS A 26 38.52 -14.32 10.29
N TRP A 27 38.50 -14.18 11.62
CA TRP A 27 37.31 -14.43 12.42
C TRP A 27 36.20 -13.42 12.11
N GLN A 28 36.54 -12.12 12.07
CA GLN A 28 35.60 -11.05 11.76
C GLN A 28 34.96 -11.26 10.39
N ARG A 29 35.75 -11.52 9.34
CA ARG A 29 35.24 -11.80 7.99
C ARG A 29 34.31 -13.01 7.95
N THR A 30 34.59 -14.04 8.75
CA THR A 30 33.73 -15.22 8.83
C THR A 30 32.40 -14.89 9.51
N GLN A 31 32.43 -14.13 10.60
CA GLN A 31 31.20 -13.65 11.28
C GLN A 31 30.39 -12.72 10.39
N ASP A 32 31.04 -11.77 9.71
CA ASP A 32 30.42 -10.86 8.74
C ASP A 32 29.74 -11.61 7.61
N TYR A 33 30.38 -12.66 7.06
CA TYR A 33 29.77 -13.51 6.04
C TYR A 33 28.47 -14.16 6.54
N HIS A 34 28.48 -14.71 7.77
CA HIS A 34 27.29 -15.32 8.35
C HIS A 34 26.18 -14.31 8.61
N ARG A 35 26.53 -13.14 9.18
CA ARG A 35 25.62 -12.01 9.39
C ARG A 35 25.02 -11.52 8.07
N GLN A 36 25.84 -11.28 7.05
CA GLN A 36 25.39 -10.86 5.72
C GLN A 36 24.43 -11.89 5.10
N ARG A 37 24.74 -13.18 5.19
CA ARG A 37 23.88 -14.25 4.65
C ARG A 37 22.53 -14.33 5.39
N GLN A 38 22.54 -14.21 6.71
CA GLN A 38 21.32 -14.15 7.53
C GLN A 38 20.49 -12.91 7.17
N ASN A 39 21.14 -11.74 7.07
CA ASN A 39 20.50 -10.48 6.72
C ASN A 39 19.85 -10.56 5.34
N VAL A 40 20.55 -11.08 4.32
CA VAL A 40 19.96 -11.28 2.99
C VAL A 40 18.78 -12.25 3.03
N TYR A 41 18.87 -13.36 3.77
CA TYR A 41 17.74 -14.28 3.95
C TYR A 41 16.52 -13.57 4.56
N TYR A 42 16.74 -12.81 5.64
CA TYR A 42 15.68 -12.05 6.29
C TYR A 42 15.08 -11.00 5.36
N GLN A 43 15.92 -10.17 4.75
CA GLN A 43 15.55 -9.16 3.77
C GLN A 43 14.86 -9.75 2.54
N SER A 44 15.03 -11.03 2.22
CA SER A 44 14.32 -11.63 1.08
C SER A 44 12.89 -12.03 1.43
N LEU A 45 12.62 -12.33 2.70
CA LEU A 45 11.38 -13.00 3.11
C LEU A 45 10.50 -12.17 4.04
N TYR A 46 11.08 -11.23 4.78
CA TYR A 46 10.38 -10.52 5.85
C TYR A 46 10.51 -9.00 5.72
N GLN A 47 9.55 -8.30 6.35
CA GLN A 47 9.61 -6.86 6.59
C GLN A 47 10.15 -6.58 7.99
N ALA A 48 10.72 -5.38 8.18
CA ALA A 48 11.10 -4.89 9.49
C ALA A 48 9.89 -4.80 10.41
N GLY A 49 10.08 -5.04 11.70
CA GLY A 49 9.00 -4.87 12.66
C GLY A 49 9.26 -5.48 14.02
N ILE A 50 8.25 -5.35 14.87
CA ILE A 50 8.23 -5.88 16.22
C ILE A 50 7.84 -7.35 16.15
N VAL A 51 8.68 -8.22 16.73
CA VAL A 51 8.42 -9.65 16.86
C VAL A 51 7.50 -9.90 18.05
N ARG A 52 7.84 -9.32 19.21
CA ARG A 52 7.07 -9.47 20.45
C ARG A 52 7.42 -8.36 21.45
N GLY A 53 6.46 -7.96 22.29
CA GLY A 53 6.72 -7.07 23.43
C GLY A 53 6.83 -5.62 23.01
N LEU A 54 7.80 -4.87 23.55
CA LEU A 54 8.08 -3.46 23.23
C LEU A 54 6.87 -2.53 23.43
N GLY A 55 6.06 -2.81 24.44
CA GLY A 55 4.97 -1.91 24.84
C GLY A 55 5.52 -0.60 25.40
N VAL A 56 4.78 0.49 25.27
CA VAL A 56 5.17 1.80 25.80
C VAL A 56 4.11 2.28 26.78
N THR A 57 4.54 2.71 27.96
CA THR A 57 3.66 3.23 29.02
C THR A 57 4.15 4.58 29.51
N VAL A 58 3.24 5.51 29.81
CA VAL A 58 3.60 6.76 30.49
C VAL A 58 4.00 6.46 31.92
N THR A 59 5.10 7.04 32.39
CA THR A 59 5.61 6.84 33.75
C THR A 59 6.03 8.17 34.37
N ALA A 60 6.19 8.19 35.70
CA ALA A 60 6.77 9.35 36.38
C ALA A 60 8.28 9.45 36.11
N ALA A 61 8.82 10.66 36.27
CA ALA A 61 10.26 10.87 36.21
C ALA A 61 10.98 10.06 37.30
N PRO A 62 12.11 9.40 37.00
CA PRO A 62 12.91 8.69 37.98
C PRO A 62 13.34 9.58 39.16
N ALA A 63 13.40 9.01 40.36
CA ALA A 63 13.63 9.76 41.60
C ALA A 63 15.08 10.27 41.76
N ASP A 64 16.00 9.73 40.98
CA ASP A 64 17.42 10.09 40.88
C ASP A 64 17.67 11.29 39.95
N ILE A 65 16.71 11.64 39.08
CA ILE A 65 16.83 12.79 38.17
C ILE A 65 16.54 14.10 38.92
N GLU A 66 17.32 15.15 38.62
CA GLU A 66 17.13 16.47 39.22
C GLU A 66 15.73 17.03 38.96
N ALA A 67 15.14 17.72 39.96
CA ALA A 67 13.75 18.19 39.92
C ALA A 67 13.40 19.02 38.67
N ARG A 68 14.36 19.80 38.13
CA ARG A 68 14.17 20.61 36.91
C ARG A 68 13.93 19.79 35.64
N TYR A 69 14.31 18.52 35.62
CA TYR A 69 14.10 17.61 34.49
C TYR A 69 12.95 16.63 34.73
N ARG A 70 12.26 16.70 35.88
CA ARG A 70 11.06 15.91 36.19
C ARG A 70 9.80 16.50 35.55
N ASN A 71 9.85 16.79 34.25
CA ASN A 71 8.63 17.07 33.49
C ASN A 71 7.74 15.81 33.44
N GLY A 72 6.47 15.92 33.07
CA GLY A 72 5.56 14.76 32.98
C GLY A 72 5.69 13.97 31.68
N ARG A 73 6.84 14.05 30.99
CA ARG A 73 7.04 13.49 29.65
C ARG A 73 8.01 12.30 29.67
N TRP A 74 7.78 11.39 30.60
CA TRP A 74 8.55 10.17 30.73
C TRP A 74 7.72 8.98 30.27
N ILE A 75 8.39 8.09 29.56
CA ILE A 75 7.84 6.84 29.10
C ILE A 75 8.74 5.70 29.53
N THR A 76 8.15 4.53 29.72
CA THR A 76 8.87 3.28 29.91
C THR A 76 8.56 2.36 28.75
N ILE A 77 9.61 1.87 28.11
CA ILE A 77 9.57 0.86 27.06
C ILE A 77 9.75 -0.49 27.72
N GLN A 78 8.78 -1.37 27.52
CA GLN A 78 8.76 -2.73 28.08
C GLN A 78 9.68 -3.66 27.28
N PRO A 79 10.19 -4.74 27.91
CA PRO A 79 11.00 -5.74 27.22
C PRO A 79 10.36 -6.29 25.94
N GLY A 80 11.19 -6.67 24.99
CA GLY A 80 10.74 -7.24 23.72
C GLY A 80 11.83 -7.33 22.66
N ILE A 81 11.40 -7.78 21.49
CA ILE A 81 12.27 -8.09 20.36
C ILE A 81 11.69 -7.44 19.11
N ALA A 82 12.55 -6.79 18.34
CA ALA A 82 12.26 -6.31 16.99
C ALA A 82 13.40 -6.72 16.04
N ILE A 83 13.14 -6.60 14.74
CA ILE A 83 14.16 -6.77 13.70
C ILE A 83 14.04 -5.60 12.73
N ASP A 84 15.14 -4.90 12.47
CA ASP A 84 15.17 -3.75 11.56
C ASP A 84 15.09 -4.15 10.07
N ALA A 85 15.12 -3.16 9.17
CA ALA A 85 15.04 -3.43 7.73
C ALA A 85 16.29 -4.07 7.13
N GLN A 86 17.41 -4.04 7.84
CA GLN A 86 18.63 -4.77 7.48
C GLN A 86 18.62 -6.22 8.00
N GLY A 87 17.68 -6.58 8.86
CA GLY A 87 17.63 -7.91 9.47
C GLY A 87 18.39 -8.02 10.78
N ASN A 88 18.83 -6.89 11.36
CA ASN A 88 19.52 -6.88 12.64
C ASN A 88 18.50 -7.03 13.79
N PRO A 89 18.69 -8.01 14.70
CA PRO A 89 17.83 -8.17 15.85
C PRO A 89 18.07 -7.05 16.87
N ILE A 90 16.99 -6.54 17.44
CA ILE A 90 17.04 -5.57 18.53
C ILE A 90 16.33 -6.16 19.74
N VAL A 91 17.07 -6.37 20.82
CA VAL A 91 16.58 -7.03 22.03
C VAL A 91 16.62 -6.07 23.21
N VAL A 92 15.44 -5.76 23.74
CA VAL A 92 15.27 -5.00 24.98
C VAL A 92 14.95 -6.01 26.08
N THR A 93 15.91 -6.29 26.96
CA THR A 93 15.79 -7.32 28.00
C THR A 93 15.11 -6.79 29.27
N GLU A 94 15.28 -5.50 29.58
CA GLU A 94 14.77 -4.85 30.78
C GLU A 94 13.98 -3.59 30.44
N PRO A 95 13.05 -3.15 31.31
CA PRO A 95 12.33 -1.90 31.10
C PRO A 95 13.28 -0.71 30.94
N PHE A 96 13.09 0.06 29.87
CA PHE A 96 13.93 1.20 29.55
C PHE A 96 13.16 2.51 29.69
N VAL A 97 13.64 3.41 30.55
CA VAL A 97 13.01 4.70 30.81
C VAL A 97 13.57 5.76 29.85
N PHE A 98 12.70 6.49 29.18
CA PHE A 98 13.07 7.50 28.18
C PHE A 98 12.29 8.80 28.42
N GLN A 99 12.97 9.94 28.26
CA GLN A 99 12.37 11.27 28.36
C GLN A 99 12.12 11.85 26.97
N VAL A 100 10.89 12.32 26.72
CA VAL A 100 10.55 13.04 25.47
C VAL A 100 10.94 14.51 25.62
N GLN A 101 11.82 14.98 24.73
CA GLN A 101 12.50 16.27 24.82
C GLN A 101 11.98 17.31 23.81
N SER A 102 11.18 16.95 22.79
CA SER A 102 10.68 17.94 21.81
C SER A 102 9.97 19.12 22.48
N LEU A 103 10.46 20.32 22.16
CA LEU A 103 9.81 21.58 22.48
C LEU A 103 8.97 22.07 21.28
N LEU A 104 7.89 22.77 21.59
CA LEU A 104 6.96 23.34 20.63
C LEU A 104 6.90 24.86 20.82
N ALA A 105 6.93 25.60 19.72
CA ALA A 105 6.57 27.01 19.71
C ALA A 105 5.06 27.17 19.99
N GLU A 106 4.66 28.34 20.49
CA GLU A 106 3.27 28.65 20.83
C GLU A 106 2.31 28.33 19.66
N GLY A 107 1.21 27.63 19.96
CA GLY A 107 0.19 27.25 18.98
C GLY A 107 0.54 26.09 18.04
N GLY A 108 1.74 25.51 18.13
CA GLY A 108 2.16 24.41 17.27
C GLY A 108 1.60 23.04 17.69
N LEU A 109 1.23 22.22 16.70
CA LEU A 109 1.04 20.77 16.82
C LEU A 109 2.19 20.09 16.07
N LYS A 110 2.88 19.14 16.72
CA LYS A 110 4.00 18.41 16.12
C LYS A 110 3.90 16.93 16.42
N THR A 111 4.03 16.10 15.39
CA THR A 111 4.14 14.65 15.57
C THR A 111 5.58 14.28 15.88
N VAL A 112 5.75 13.55 16.97
CA VAL A 112 7.02 13.00 17.42
C VAL A 112 6.93 11.49 17.38
N TYR A 113 7.98 10.85 16.86
CA TYR A 113 8.11 9.40 16.79
C TYR A 113 9.15 8.94 17.81
N ILE A 114 8.80 7.91 18.57
CA ILE A 114 9.75 7.20 19.42
C ILE A 114 10.14 5.93 18.68
N VAL A 115 11.43 5.86 18.32
CA VAL A 115 11.96 4.78 17.49
C VAL A 115 13.06 4.03 18.22
N LEU A 116 13.17 2.74 17.88
CA LEU A 116 14.22 1.85 18.33
C LEU A 116 15.17 1.59 17.15
N ASN A 117 16.48 1.70 17.38
CA ASN A 117 17.51 1.39 16.39
C ASN A 117 18.53 0.39 16.93
N TYR A 118 18.98 -0.51 16.06
CA TYR A 118 20.17 -1.32 16.27
C TYR A 118 21.43 -0.44 16.33
N VAL A 119 22.39 -0.84 17.15
CA VAL A 119 23.73 -0.23 17.21
C VAL A 119 24.73 -1.37 17.12
N ASP A 120 25.55 -1.36 16.07
CA ASP A 120 26.64 -2.32 15.92
C ASP A 120 27.67 -2.02 17.02
N PRO A 121 27.97 -2.97 17.90
CA PRO A 121 28.87 -2.70 19.00
C PRO A 121 30.33 -2.51 18.55
N ASP A 122 30.71 -2.90 17.33
CA ASP A 122 32.03 -2.60 16.76
C ASP A 122 32.22 -1.09 16.51
N GLU A 123 31.12 -0.32 16.41
CA GLU A 123 31.16 1.15 16.33
C GLU A 123 31.35 1.80 17.71
N LEU A 124 31.21 1.03 18.79
CA LEU A 124 31.32 1.52 20.15
C LEU A 124 32.74 1.31 20.69
N ARG A 125 33.17 2.22 21.58
CA ARG A 125 34.44 2.05 22.29
C ARG A 125 34.31 0.86 23.25
N CYS A 126 34.94 -0.26 22.91
CA CYS A 126 35.04 -1.40 23.81
C CYS A 126 35.88 -1.05 25.05
N PRO A 127 35.37 -1.30 26.27
CA PRO A 127 36.17 -1.21 27.48
C PRO A 127 37.36 -2.18 27.41
N PRO A 128 38.57 -1.79 27.85
CA PRO A 128 39.72 -2.68 27.85
C PRO A 128 39.49 -3.88 28.78
N GLY A 129 39.79 -5.09 28.29
CA GLY A 129 39.70 -6.34 29.07
C GLY A 129 38.37 -7.08 29.01
N GLN A 130 37.48 -6.69 28.10
CA GLN A 130 36.21 -7.37 27.89
C GLN A 130 36.26 -8.25 26.63
N ASP A 131 36.18 -9.57 26.81
CA ASP A 131 36.22 -10.55 25.70
C ASP A 131 34.84 -10.77 25.04
N TRP A 132 33.78 -10.24 25.64
CA TRP A 132 32.40 -10.46 25.23
C TRP A 132 31.69 -9.14 24.95
N VAL A 133 31.19 -9.02 23.74
CA VAL A 133 30.47 -7.84 23.28
C VAL A 133 28.99 -8.21 23.11
N GLN A 134 28.12 -7.46 23.79
CA GLN A 134 26.68 -7.63 23.67
C GLN A 134 26.14 -6.61 22.66
N GLU A 135 25.32 -7.08 21.71
CA GLU A 135 24.59 -6.19 20.81
C GLU A 135 23.71 -5.23 21.61
N THR A 136 23.65 -3.98 21.18
CA THR A 136 22.93 -2.93 21.92
C THR A 136 21.97 -2.18 21.01
N PHE A 137 21.20 -1.30 21.63
CA PHE A 137 20.17 -0.52 20.96
C PHE A 137 20.21 0.91 21.46
N ARG A 138 19.58 1.79 20.68
CA ARG A 138 19.28 3.14 21.11
C ARG A 138 17.81 3.45 20.90
N VAL A 139 17.25 4.21 21.82
CA VAL A 139 15.92 4.81 21.69
C VAL A 139 16.13 6.26 21.30
N VAL A 140 15.47 6.68 20.22
CA VAL A 140 15.64 8.01 19.66
C VAL A 140 14.27 8.64 19.46
N GLU A 141 14.19 9.93 19.75
CA GLU A 141 13.07 10.76 19.38
C GLU A 141 13.31 11.38 18.01
N LYS A 142 12.37 11.21 17.07
CA LYS A 142 12.48 11.77 15.71
C LYS A 142 11.21 12.50 15.29
N THR A 143 11.35 13.37 14.29
CA THR A 143 10.24 14.06 13.62
C THR A 143 9.90 13.48 12.26
N THR A 144 10.78 12.61 11.74
CA THR A 144 10.65 11.88 10.48
C THR A 144 11.21 10.48 10.69
N LEU A 145 10.62 9.48 10.03
CA LEU A 145 11.03 8.09 10.12
C LEU A 145 12.00 7.74 8.99
N ASP A 146 13.03 6.97 9.33
CA ASP A 146 13.98 6.34 8.41
C ASP A 146 13.60 4.86 8.16
N VAL A 147 14.21 4.22 7.16
CA VAL A 147 14.02 2.82 6.78
C VAL A 147 14.38 1.85 7.91
N LEU A 148 15.42 2.18 8.70
CA LEU A 148 15.92 1.34 9.78
C LEU A 148 15.22 1.58 11.13
N ASP A 149 14.25 2.50 11.16
CA ASP A 149 13.54 2.83 12.39
C ASP A 149 12.46 1.81 12.69
N ILE A 150 12.50 1.25 13.90
CA ILE A 150 11.36 0.52 14.45
C ILE A 150 10.52 1.48 15.28
N GLU A 151 9.40 1.92 14.71
CA GLU A 151 8.43 2.78 15.40
C GLU A 151 7.79 2.04 16.59
N LEU A 152 8.02 2.56 17.80
CA LEU A 152 7.40 2.06 19.03
C LEU A 152 6.06 2.74 19.29
N CYS A 153 6.04 4.06 19.13
CA CYS A 153 4.84 4.88 19.23
C CYS A 153 5.07 6.25 18.56
N ARG A 154 3.96 6.96 18.32
CA ARG A 154 3.99 8.40 18.00
C ARG A 154 3.19 9.18 19.01
N ILE A 155 3.48 10.48 19.10
CA ILE A 155 2.83 11.41 20.02
C ILE A 155 2.55 12.69 19.25
N HIS A 156 1.29 13.12 19.25
CA HIS A 156 0.91 14.43 18.74
C HIS A 156 1.06 15.45 19.87
N LEU A 157 2.22 16.10 19.96
CA LEU A 157 2.47 17.09 21.01
C LEU A 157 1.79 18.42 20.67
N SER A 158 1.16 19.05 21.66
CA SER A 158 0.62 20.40 21.57
C SER A 158 1.45 21.40 22.40
N ALA A 159 1.46 22.67 21.98
CA ALA A 159 2.11 23.74 22.73
C ALA A 159 1.61 23.82 24.19
N GLY A 160 2.55 24.05 25.13
CA GLY A 160 2.25 24.21 26.56
C GLY A 160 1.93 22.92 27.33
N ALA A 161 1.87 21.75 26.70
CA ALA A 161 1.55 20.50 27.38
C ALA A 161 2.78 19.89 28.07
N GLU A 162 2.91 20.04 29.39
CA GLU A 162 4.08 19.55 30.13
C GLU A 162 3.98 18.07 30.56
N THR A 163 2.84 17.42 30.30
CA THR A 163 2.57 16.04 30.74
C THR A 163 2.04 15.19 29.60
N LEU A 164 2.47 13.93 29.56
CA LEU A 164 1.87 12.91 28.71
C LEU A 164 0.76 12.21 29.49
N THR A 165 -0.29 11.79 28.78
CA THR A 165 -1.40 11.04 29.39
C THR A 165 -1.61 9.71 28.68
N ILE A 166 -2.29 8.79 29.38
CA ILE A 166 -2.76 7.55 28.77
C ILE A 166 -3.98 7.91 27.91
N ALA A 167 -4.00 7.45 26.66
CA ALA A 167 -5.10 7.69 25.75
C ALA A 167 -6.40 7.11 26.32
N LYS A 168 -7.44 7.95 26.44
CA LYS A 168 -8.79 7.49 26.83
C LYS A 168 -9.39 6.56 25.77
N ASN A 169 -9.13 6.87 24.50
CA ASN A 169 -9.48 6.03 23.37
C ASN A 169 -8.21 5.65 22.61
N VAL A 170 -7.82 4.38 22.68
CA VAL A 170 -6.58 3.90 22.08
C VAL A 170 -6.58 3.96 20.55
N PHE A 171 -7.76 3.93 19.90
CA PHE A 171 -7.89 4.00 18.44
C PHE A 171 -7.92 5.45 17.91
N PHE A 172 -8.19 6.42 18.79
CA PHE A 172 -8.24 7.85 18.48
C PHE A 172 -7.58 8.64 19.62
N PRO A 173 -6.24 8.51 19.78
CA PRO A 173 -5.53 9.15 20.87
C PRO A 173 -5.61 10.67 20.76
N GLU A 174 -5.91 11.33 21.89
CA GLU A 174 -5.90 12.79 22.00
C GLU A 174 -4.46 13.33 21.93
N PRO A 175 -4.25 14.62 21.61
CA PRO A 175 -2.94 15.24 21.72
C PRO A 175 -2.29 14.99 23.09
N ASN A 176 -0.97 14.81 23.09
CA ASN A 176 -0.14 14.44 24.26
C ASN A 176 -0.46 13.06 24.87
N SER A 177 -1.18 12.21 24.14
CA SER A 177 -1.32 10.79 24.47
C SER A 177 -0.42 9.92 23.58
N LEU A 178 -0.08 8.73 24.07
CA LEU A 178 0.65 7.74 23.28
C LEU A 178 -0.26 7.15 22.19
N ASP A 179 0.22 7.12 20.95
CA ASP A 179 -0.41 6.43 19.83
C ASP A 179 0.42 5.19 19.43
N LEU A 180 -0.16 4.01 19.64
CA LEU A 180 0.45 2.71 19.36
C LEU A 180 -0.12 2.04 18.10
N ASN A 181 -1.07 2.67 17.40
CA ASN A 181 -1.79 2.05 16.28
C ASN A 181 -0.92 1.82 15.04
N HIS A 182 0.23 2.49 14.98
CA HIS A 182 1.12 2.47 13.83
C HIS A 182 2.32 1.52 13.99
N ARG A 183 2.37 0.77 15.09
CA ARG A 183 3.41 -0.24 15.33
C ARG A 183 3.35 -1.30 14.23
N CYS A 184 4.47 -1.48 13.54
CA CYS A 184 4.58 -2.52 12.52
C CYS A 184 4.99 -3.82 13.19
N SER A 185 4.12 -4.82 13.14
CA SER A 185 4.51 -6.20 13.49
C SER A 185 5.31 -6.80 12.34
N ILE A 186 6.23 -7.70 12.68
CA ILE A 186 6.93 -8.49 11.66
C ILE A 186 5.92 -9.25 10.79
N CYS A 187 6.13 -9.23 9.47
CA CYS A 187 5.31 -9.97 8.52
C CYS A 187 6.14 -10.46 7.34
N SER A 188 5.56 -11.36 6.54
CA SER A 188 6.16 -11.77 5.27
C SER A 188 6.25 -10.57 4.33
N ARG A 189 7.34 -10.48 3.58
CA ARG A 189 7.53 -9.44 2.58
C ARG A 189 6.57 -9.63 1.43
N ALA A 190 5.80 -8.58 1.14
CA ALA A 190 5.02 -8.50 -0.09
C ALA A 190 5.95 -8.64 -1.31
N GLU A 191 5.53 -9.44 -2.29
CA GLU A 191 6.20 -9.61 -3.57
C GLU A 191 6.15 -8.32 -4.41
N GLY A 192 5.14 -7.49 -4.18
CA GLY A 192 4.90 -6.25 -4.91
C GLY A 192 4.27 -5.16 -4.06
N GLU A 193 4.52 -3.92 -4.46
CA GLU A 193 3.78 -2.76 -3.99
C GLU A 193 3.00 -2.18 -5.17
N VAL A 194 1.70 -1.93 -4.96
CA VAL A 194 0.83 -1.31 -5.95
C VAL A 194 0.51 0.11 -5.53
N SER A 195 0.70 1.02 -6.46
CA SER A 195 0.46 2.44 -6.29
C SER A 195 -0.59 2.92 -7.29
N VAL A 196 -1.55 3.68 -6.79
CA VAL A 196 -2.71 4.13 -7.56
C VAL A 196 -2.68 5.64 -7.68
N ALA A 197 -3.03 6.13 -8.87
CA ALA A 197 -3.35 7.52 -9.10
C ALA A 197 -4.81 7.64 -9.57
N GLN A 198 -5.41 8.80 -9.35
CA GLN A 198 -6.73 9.15 -9.84
C GLN A 198 -6.65 10.45 -10.62
N LEU A 199 -7.19 10.45 -11.84
CA LEU A 199 -7.41 11.68 -12.58
C LEU A 199 -8.59 12.42 -11.95
N ILE A 200 -8.39 13.67 -11.55
CA ILE A 200 -9.41 14.50 -10.93
C ILE A 200 -9.70 15.75 -11.77
N ASN A 201 -10.97 16.14 -11.80
CA ASN A 201 -11.37 17.49 -12.16
C ASN A 201 -11.34 18.34 -10.88
N PRO A 202 -10.49 19.39 -10.80
CA PRO A 202 -10.44 20.26 -9.62
C PRO A 202 -11.78 20.89 -9.26
N ALA A 203 -12.66 21.11 -10.26
CA ALA A 203 -13.98 21.70 -10.04
C ALA A 203 -14.99 20.72 -9.42
N ALA A 204 -14.79 19.41 -9.60
CA ALA A 204 -15.69 18.36 -9.12
C ALA A 204 -14.89 17.08 -8.78
N PRO A 205 -14.22 17.04 -7.61
CA PRO A 205 -13.46 15.87 -7.21
C PRO A 205 -14.41 14.71 -6.85
N ASN A 206 -14.23 13.55 -7.48
CA ASN A 206 -14.94 12.32 -7.12
C ASN A 206 -14.37 11.72 -5.82
N ALA A 207 -14.77 12.34 -4.71
CA ALA A 207 -14.27 12.00 -3.37
C ALA A 207 -14.68 10.59 -2.91
N GLU A 208 -15.80 10.06 -3.41
CA GLU A 208 -16.26 8.71 -3.06
C GLU A 208 -15.36 7.64 -3.65
N ALA A 209 -15.05 7.73 -4.95
CA ALA A 209 -14.11 6.80 -5.58
C ALA A 209 -12.72 6.87 -4.93
N SER A 210 -12.22 8.07 -4.59
CA SER A 210 -10.95 8.23 -3.87
C SER A 210 -10.97 7.52 -2.51
N LYS A 211 -12.06 7.68 -1.74
CA LYS A 211 -12.24 7.01 -0.45
C LYS A 211 -12.30 5.51 -0.65
N GLY A 212 -13.10 5.01 -1.59
CA GLY A 212 -13.25 3.61 -1.89
C GLY A 212 -11.93 2.93 -2.25
N LEU A 213 -11.21 3.49 -3.22
CA LEU A 213 -9.87 3.01 -3.60
C LEU A 213 -8.87 3.04 -2.42
N THR A 214 -8.96 4.05 -1.54
CA THR A 214 -8.08 4.13 -0.35
C THR A 214 -8.38 2.99 0.62
N HIS A 215 -9.66 2.64 0.80
CA HIS A 215 -10.05 1.49 1.61
C HIS A 215 -9.64 0.17 0.95
N LEU A 216 -9.76 0.05 -0.37
CA LEU A 216 -9.25 -1.11 -1.11
C LEU A 216 -7.74 -1.31 -0.87
N LEU A 217 -6.93 -0.25 -0.99
CA LEU A 217 -5.48 -0.35 -0.75
C LEU A 217 -5.14 -0.76 0.69
N LYS A 218 -5.94 -0.36 1.67
CA LYS A 218 -5.80 -0.84 3.05
C LYS A 218 -6.18 -2.31 3.19
N ALA A 219 -7.26 -2.74 2.52
CA ALA A 219 -7.76 -4.10 2.57
C ALA A 219 -6.83 -5.10 1.86
N VAL A 220 -6.12 -4.68 0.80
CA VAL A 220 -5.13 -5.49 0.07
C VAL A 220 -4.13 -6.14 1.03
N ASN A 221 -3.60 -5.38 1.98
CA ASN A 221 -2.58 -5.87 2.93
C ASN A 221 -3.07 -7.03 3.81
N VAL A 222 -4.38 -7.12 4.03
CA VAL A 222 -5.02 -8.16 4.87
C VAL A 222 -5.50 -9.33 4.01
N LEU A 223 -6.14 -9.04 2.87
CA LEU A 223 -6.77 -10.06 2.03
C LEU A 223 -5.78 -10.75 1.09
N TYR A 224 -4.72 -10.07 0.68
CA TYR A 224 -3.68 -10.62 -0.19
C TYR A 224 -2.29 -10.06 0.18
N PRO A 225 -1.67 -10.56 1.28
CA PRO A 225 -0.42 -10.01 1.82
C PRO A 225 0.79 -10.04 0.88
N ALA A 226 0.75 -10.83 -0.19
CA ALA A 226 1.77 -10.84 -1.23
C ALA A 226 1.80 -9.54 -2.05
N LEU A 227 0.72 -8.74 -2.03
CA LEU A 227 0.68 -7.40 -2.60
C LEU A 227 0.45 -6.39 -1.47
N ARG A 228 1.13 -5.25 -1.54
CA ARG A 228 0.92 -4.14 -0.60
C ARG A 228 0.38 -2.92 -1.31
N GLY A 229 -0.69 -2.32 -0.80
CA GLY A 229 -1.18 -1.03 -1.28
C GLY A 229 -0.46 0.14 -0.62
N GLU A 230 -0.09 1.16 -1.40
CA GLU A 230 0.50 2.41 -0.89
C GLU A 230 -0.51 3.57 -0.86
N PRO A 231 -1.18 3.84 0.28
CA PRO A 231 -1.96 5.06 0.47
C PRO A 231 -1.06 6.25 0.87
N PRO A 232 -1.44 7.51 0.56
CA PRO A 232 -2.66 7.92 -0.14
C PRO A 232 -2.56 7.79 -1.67
N ILE A 233 -3.71 7.75 -2.32
CA ILE A 233 -3.81 7.78 -3.78
C ILE A 233 -3.35 9.15 -4.29
N ALA A 234 -2.52 9.16 -5.33
CA ALA A 234 -2.10 10.40 -5.96
C ALA A 234 -3.26 11.02 -6.76
N ALA A 235 -3.62 12.25 -6.45
CA ALA A 235 -4.53 13.03 -7.27
C ALA A 235 -3.76 13.68 -8.43
N VAL A 236 -4.18 13.42 -9.67
CA VAL A 236 -3.60 14.00 -10.88
C VAL A 236 -4.63 14.95 -11.50
N PRO A 237 -4.43 16.28 -11.41
CA PRO A 237 -5.31 17.24 -12.07
C PRO A 237 -5.31 17.08 -13.60
N LEU A 238 -6.47 17.31 -14.23
CA LEU A 238 -6.63 17.33 -15.70
C LEU A 238 -5.67 18.31 -16.41
N ASP A 239 -5.28 19.39 -15.76
CA ASP A 239 -4.48 20.46 -16.37
C ASP A 239 -3.00 20.42 -15.97
N THR A 240 -2.53 19.31 -15.38
CA THR A 240 -1.16 19.22 -14.84
C THR A 240 -0.12 19.49 -15.96
N PRO A 241 0.60 20.64 -15.91
CA PRO A 241 1.61 20.94 -16.91
C PRO A 241 2.84 20.05 -16.67
N GLY A 242 3.33 19.38 -17.71
CA GLY A 242 4.64 18.70 -17.69
C GLY A 242 4.63 17.23 -17.27
N GLY A 243 3.48 16.56 -17.15
CA GLY A 243 3.42 15.10 -16.99
C GLY A 243 3.96 14.54 -15.67
N SER A 244 4.30 15.41 -14.70
CA SER A 244 4.77 15.00 -13.38
C SER A 244 3.61 14.43 -12.56
N GLY A 245 3.64 13.12 -12.26
CA GLY A 245 2.68 12.50 -11.34
C GLY A 245 2.42 11.01 -11.55
N LEU A 246 2.61 10.51 -12.78
CA LEU A 246 2.33 9.09 -13.13
C LEU A 246 3.57 8.18 -13.16
N GLY A 247 4.78 8.75 -13.05
CA GLY A 247 6.05 8.08 -13.34
C GLY A 247 6.21 6.70 -12.71
N ASP A 248 5.79 6.55 -11.45
CA ASP A 248 5.92 5.29 -10.70
C ASP A 248 4.59 4.59 -10.39
N ARG A 249 3.48 5.02 -11.02
CA ARG A 249 2.14 4.50 -10.70
C ARG A 249 1.82 3.21 -11.47
N ASP A 250 1.11 2.28 -10.87
CA ASP A 250 0.74 1.02 -11.52
C ASP A 250 -0.62 1.13 -12.20
N LEU A 251 -1.58 1.76 -11.51
CA LEU A 251 -2.95 1.94 -11.94
C LEU A 251 -3.33 3.42 -11.92
N LEU A 252 -3.94 3.89 -13.00
CA LEU A 252 -4.61 5.18 -13.08
C LEU A 252 -6.12 4.97 -13.14
N TYR A 253 -6.85 5.46 -12.14
CA TYR A 253 -8.31 5.54 -12.16
C TYR A 253 -8.76 6.78 -12.94
N LEU A 254 -9.64 6.57 -13.92
CA LEU A 254 -10.18 7.59 -14.80
C LEU A 254 -11.71 7.47 -14.83
N PRO A 255 -12.45 8.41 -14.22
CA PRO A 255 -13.89 8.46 -14.40
C PRO A 255 -14.24 8.62 -15.88
N TYR A 256 -15.20 7.84 -16.38
CA TYR A 256 -15.63 7.87 -17.78
C TYR A 256 -16.07 9.28 -18.23
N ALA A 257 -16.74 10.03 -17.34
CA ALA A 257 -17.19 11.39 -17.57
C ALA A 257 -16.06 12.37 -17.94
N LEU A 258 -14.80 12.07 -17.59
CA LEU A 258 -13.66 12.93 -17.90
C LEU A 258 -13.02 12.65 -19.27
N LEU A 259 -13.45 11.61 -19.99
CA LEU A 259 -12.85 11.22 -21.27
C LEU A 259 -12.98 12.28 -22.35
N SER A 260 -14.13 12.95 -22.44
CA SER A 260 -14.39 14.04 -23.38
C SER A 260 -13.58 15.31 -23.07
N HIS A 261 -13.03 15.41 -21.86
CA HIS A 261 -12.32 16.58 -21.36
C HIS A 261 -10.78 16.39 -21.32
N LEU A 262 -10.27 15.28 -21.84
CA LEU A 262 -8.83 15.02 -21.85
C LEU A 262 -8.09 15.97 -22.80
N SER A 263 -7.20 16.80 -22.24
CA SER A 263 -6.30 17.64 -23.03
C SER A 263 -5.25 16.81 -23.79
N VAL A 264 -4.70 17.36 -24.87
CA VAL A 264 -3.63 16.71 -25.67
C VAL A 264 -2.40 16.37 -24.79
N THR A 265 -2.09 17.24 -23.82
CA THR A 265 -1.00 17.02 -22.86
C THR A 265 -1.25 15.78 -22.00
N VAL A 266 -2.46 15.63 -21.46
CA VAL A 266 -2.83 14.43 -20.68
C VAL A 266 -2.84 13.19 -21.57
N GLN A 267 -3.34 13.28 -22.79
CA GLN A 267 -3.30 12.14 -23.73
C GLN A 267 -1.87 11.67 -24.01
N SER A 268 -0.92 12.60 -24.18
CA SER A 268 0.51 12.27 -24.32
C SER A 268 1.06 11.60 -23.05
N MET A 269 0.73 12.13 -21.87
CA MET A 269 1.11 11.56 -20.58
C MET A 269 0.58 10.13 -20.40
N LEU A 270 -0.69 9.89 -20.75
CA LEU A 270 -1.32 8.56 -20.71
C LEU A 270 -0.63 7.58 -21.65
N LYS A 271 -0.24 8.04 -22.84
CA LYS A 271 0.49 7.23 -23.82
C LYS A 271 1.83 6.77 -23.28
N ASP A 272 2.60 7.67 -22.66
CA ASP A 272 3.89 7.34 -22.05
C ASP A 272 3.72 6.43 -20.82
N PHE A 273 2.71 6.69 -20.00
CA PHE A 273 2.34 5.85 -18.86
C PHE A 273 2.02 4.40 -19.28
N VAL A 274 1.19 4.23 -20.31
CA VAL A 274 0.82 2.93 -20.87
C VAL A 274 2.02 2.20 -21.45
N ARG A 275 2.90 2.91 -22.17
CA ARG A 275 4.15 2.38 -22.73
C ARG A 275 5.12 1.90 -21.64
N ALA A 276 5.17 2.61 -20.52
CA ALA A 276 5.94 2.21 -19.33
C ALA A 276 5.32 1.01 -18.59
N GLY A 277 4.17 0.50 -19.05
CA GLY A 277 3.51 -0.67 -18.50
C GLY A 277 2.33 -0.36 -17.57
N GLY A 278 2.03 0.92 -17.33
CA GLY A 278 0.89 1.35 -16.55
C GLY A 278 -0.46 0.91 -17.13
N THR A 279 -1.46 0.80 -16.26
CA THR A 279 -2.83 0.41 -16.61
C THR A 279 -3.79 1.55 -16.30
N VAL A 280 -4.69 1.86 -17.23
CA VAL A 280 -5.75 2.87 -17.08
C VAL A 280 -7.06 2.14 -16.86
N LEU A 281 -7.68 2.34 -15.70
CA LEU A 281 -9.01 1.86 -15.38
C LEU A 281 -10.01 2.98 -15.62
N ILE A 282 -10.78 2.84 -16.68
CA ILE A 282 -11.89 3.71 -17.01
C ILE A 282 -13.13 3.16 -16.32
N ALA A 283 -13.71 3.91 -15.40
CA ALA A 283 -14.87 3.48 -14.63
C ALA A 283 -16.08 4.35 -14.96
N LEU A 284 -17.18 3.71 -15.33
CA LEU A 284 -18.49 4.34 -15.37
C LEU A 284 -19.16 4.14 -14.00
N ASP A 285 -19.20 5.23 -13.24
CA ASP A 285 -19.92 5.31 -11.98
C ASP A 285 -21.44 5.39 -12.25
N GLU A 286 -22.26 4.97 -11.29
CA GLU A 286 -23.74 4.89 -11.38
C GLU A 286 -24.45 6.25 -11.62
N GLU A 287 -23.75 7.39 -11.67
CA GLU A 287 -24.36 8.71 -11.91
C GLU A 287 -24.91 8.91 -13.34
N ASP A 288 -24.67 7.96 -14.26
CA ASP A 288 -25.40 7.93 -15.53
C ASP A 288 -26.85 7.49 -15.23
N ALA A 289 -27.72 8.47 -14.92
CA ALA A 289 -29.09 8.28 -14.44
C ALA A 289 -29.90 7.23 -15.22
N ARG A 290 -29.59 7.05 -16.50
CA ARG A 290 -30.20 6.03 -17.38
C ARG A 290 -29.86 4.60 -16.97
N GLN A 291 -28.62 4.32 -16.55
CA GLN A 291 -28.22 2.97 -16.11
C GLN A 291 -28.85 2.64 -14.76
N GLU A 292 -28.90 3.60 -13.84
CA GLU A 292 -29.54 3.41 -12.53
C GLU A 292 -31.05 3.17 -12.69
N GLU A 293 -31.72 3.92 -13.56
CA GLU A 293 -33.14 3.76 -13.87
C GLU A 293 -33.43 2.36 -14.47
N LEU A 294 -32.71 1.96 -15.52
CA LEU A 294 -32.88 0.64 -16.14
C LEU A 294 -32.59 -0.51 -15.16
N ALA A 295 -31.56 -0.36 -14.31
CA ALA A 295 -31.22 -1.33 -13.29
C ALA A 295 -32.29 -1.41 -12.18
N SER A 296 -32.91 -0.29 -11.81
CA SER A 296 -34.01 -0.26 -10.84
C SER A 296 -35.25 -0.96 -11.39
N ILE A 297 -35.67 -0.61 -12.62
CA ILE A 297 -36.83 -1.21 -13.29
C ILE A 297 -36.64 -2.73 -13.43
N ARG A 298 -35.46 -3.18 -13.89
CA ARG A 298 -35.14 -4.61 -13.98
C ARG A 298 -35.26 -5.33 -12.64
N ARG A 299 -34.82 -4.69 -11.55
CA ARG A 299 -34.90 -5.26 -10.20
C ARG A 299 -36.34 -5.47 -9.76
N GLU A 300 -37.18 -4.45 -9.94
CA GLU A 300 -38.61 -4.51 -9.62
C GLU A 300 -39.32 -5.60 -10.45
N LEU A 301 -38.98 -5.72 -11.73
CA LEU A 301 -39.55 -6.76 -12.61
C LEU A 301 -39.09 -8.17 -12.21
N LEU A 302 -37.85 -8.36 -11.76
CA LEU A 302 -37.36 -9.66 -11.28
C LEU A 302 -38.03 -10.07 -9.96
N GLU A 303 -38.27 -9.12 -9.06
CA GLU A 303 -39.01 -9.34 -7.82
C GLU A 303 -40.46 -9.75 -8.14
N ALA A 304 -41.14 -9.00 -9.01
CA ALA A 304 -42.47 -9.34 -9.49
C ALA A 304 -42.53 -10.70 -10.22
N LEU A 305 -41.48 -11.08 -10.95
CA LEU A 305 -41.39 -12.38 -11.59
C LEU A 305 -41.33 -13.51 -10.55
N THR A 306 -40.53 -13.32 -9.50
CA THR A 306 -40.36 -14.32 -8.42
C THR A 306 -41.69 -14.55 -7.67
N ASP A 307 -42.46 -13.49 -7.46
CA ASP A 307 -43.79 -13.59 -6.82
C ASP A 307 -44.83 -14.29 -7.71
N THR A 308 -44.74 -14.13 -9.03
CA THR A 308 -45.72 -14.65 -9.99
C THR A 308 -45.43 -16.05 -10.50
N GLU A 309 -44.19 -16.55 -10.40
CA GLU A 309 -43.80 -17.89 -10.88
C GLU A 309 -44.50 -19.06 -10.16
N ASN A 310 -45.07 -18.81 -8.98
CA ASN A 310 -45.76 -19.83 -8.19
C ASN A 310 -47.28 -19.96 -8.51
N ASP A 311 -47.84 -19.07 -9.34
CA ASP A 311 -49.28 -19.08 -9.69
C ASP A 311 -49.50 -19.40 -11.19
N PRO A 312 -50.03 -20.60 -11.52
CA PRO A 312 -50.32 -20.99 -12.90
C PRO A 312 -51.33 -20.08 -13.61
N SER A 313 -52.17 -19.36 -12.86
CA SER A 313 -53.16 -18.43 -13.42
C SER A 313 -52.53 -17.14 -13.96
N LEU A 314 -51.29 -16.84 -13.58
CA LEU A 314 -50.56 -15.64 -14.00
C LEU A 314 -49.60 -15.88 -15.16
N ALA A 315 -49.65 -17.04 -15.82
CA ALA A 315 -48.71 -17.42 -16.89
C ALA A 315 -48.58 -16.37 -18.03
N VAL A 316 -49.67 -15.69 -18.37
CA VAL A 316 -49.66 -14.60 -19.38
C VAL A 316 -48.91 -13.36 -18.87
N ALA A 317 -49.11 -13.00 -17.60
CA ALA A 317 -48.42 -11.88 -16.96
C ALA A 317 -46.92 -12.19 -16.79
N THR A 318 -46.56 -13.41 -16.35
CA THR A 318 -45.17 -13.89 -16.29
C THR A 318 -44.48 -13.80 -17.66
N GLY A 319 -45.18 -14.16 -18.75
CA GLY A 319 -44.68 -14.01 -20.11
C GLY A 319 -44.39 -12.55 -20.50
N SER A 320 -45.28 -11.62 -20.11
CA SER A 320 -45.10 -10.18 -20.35
C SER A 320 -43.90 -9.62 -19.58
N VAL A 321 -43.77 -9.95 -18.28
CA VAL A 321 -42.66 -9.49 -17.44
C VAL A 321 -41.31 -10.00 -17.98
N ARG A 322 -41.25 -11.26 -18.42
CA ARG A 322 -40.03 -11.81 -19.05
C ARG A 322 -39.66 -11.09 -20.35
N ALA A 323 -40.65 -10.73 -21.17
CA ALA A 323 -40.41 -9.98 -22.40
C ALA A 323 -39.86 -8.57 -22.11
N GLU A 324 -40.36 -7.92 -21.06
CA GLU A 324 -39.90 -6.59 -20.62
C GLU A 324 -38.47 -6.65 -20.05
N ILE A 325 -38.16 -7.65 -19.22
CA ILE A 325 -36.79 -7.91 -18.75
C ILE A 325 -35.84 -8.11 -19.95
N ALA A 326 -36.23 -8.91 -20.94
CA ALA A 326 -35.41 -9.13 -22.13
C ALA A 326 -35.20 -7.86 -22.96
N ALA A 327 -36.20 -6.97 -23.05
CA ALA A 327 -36.07 -5.68 -23.71
C ALA A 327 -35.09 -4.75 -22.98
N ILE A 328 -35.16 -4.69 -21.65
CA ILE A 328 -34.22 -3.92 -20.83
C ILE A 328 -32.80 -4.47 -20.96
N GLU A 329 -32.62 -5.79 -20.93
CA GLU A 329 -31.31 -6.42 -21.12
C GLU A 329 -30.72 -6.11 -22.51
N ALA A 330 -31.55 -6.08 -23.55
CA ALA A 330 -31.12 -5.67 -24.89
C ALA A 330 -30.72 -4.19 -24.95
N GLU A 331 -31.45 -3.30 -24.29
CA GLU A 331 -31.10 -1.87 -24.20
C GLU A 331 -29.79 -1.66 -23.44
N MET A 332 -29.60 -2.33 -22.31
CA MET A 332 -28.35 -2.31 -21.55
C MET A 332 -27.18 -2.83 -22.39
N ALA A 333 -27.37 -3.91 -23.15
CA ALA A 333 -26.35 -4.44 -24.05
C ALA A 333 -25.97 -3.44 -25.16
N GLN A 334 -26.96 -2.74 -25.74
CA GLN A 334 -26.71 -1.68 -26.73
C GLN A 334 -25.95 -0.50 -26.13
N PHE A 335 -26.29 -0.10 -24.91
CA PHE A 335 -25.57 0.95 -24.18
C PHE A 335 -24.10 0.57 -23.97
N VAL A 336 -23.85 -0.64 -23.47
CA VAL A 336 -22.49 -1.13 -23.27
C VAL A 336 -21.72 -1.22 -24.58
N GLU A 337 -22.35 -1.67 -25.67
CA GLU A 337 -21.70 -1.69 -26.97
C GLU A 337 -21.35 -0.27 -27.45
N ALA A 338 -22.23 0.71 -27.26
CA ALA A 338 -21.93 2.11 -27.56
C ALA A 338 -20.73 2.64 -26.75
N LEU A 339 -20.63 2.28 -25.46
CA LEU A 339 -19.46 2.60 -24.63
C LEU A 339 -18.17 1.95 -25.15
N ARG A 340 -18.24 0.68 -25.58
CA ARG A 340 -17.09 -0.01 -26.17
C ARG A 340 -16.63 0.68 -27.45
N GLN A 341 -17.57 1.07 -28.31
CA GLN A 341 -17.26 1.81 -29.54
C GLN A 341 -16.66 3.19 -29.24
N SER A 342 -17.08 3.86 -28.16
CA SER A 342 -16.49 5.14 -27.74
C SER A 342 -15.05 5.02 -27.21
N MET A 343 -14.61 3.82 -26.83
CA MET A 343 -13.20 3.57 -26.45
C MET A 343 -12.25 3.47 -27.64
N LEU A 344 -12.76 3.14 -28.84
CA LEU A 344 -11.92 2.93 -30.02
C LEU A 344 -11.12 4.18 -30.44
N PRO A 345 -11.69 5.41 -30.46
CA PRO A 345 -10.92 6.63 -30.70
C PRO A 345 -9.82 6.87 -29.66
N LEU A 346 -10.12 6.66 -28.37
CA LEU A 346 -9.16 6.85 -27.28
C LEU A 346 -7.97 5.90 -27.44
N ALA A 347 -8.23 4.63 -27.73
CA ALA A 347 -7.17 3.66 -27.93
C ALA A 347 -6.27 3.99 -29.12
N LYS A 348 -6.86 4.45 -30.24
CA LYS A 348 -6.10 4.96 -31.39
C LYS A 348 -5.21 6.14 -31.00
N GLN A 349 -5.72 7.07 -30.20
CA GLN A 349 -4.94 8.22 -29.70
C GLN A 349 -3.78 7.77 -28.80
N LEU A 350 -4.01 6.78 -27.94
CA LEU A 350 -2.96 6.18 -27.10
C LEU A 350 -2.02 5.24 -27.87
N ALA A 351 -2.18 5.12 -29.20
CA ALA A 351 -1.42 4.22 -30.06
C ALA A 351 -1.46 2.75 -29.61
N LEU A 352 -2.61 2.34 -29.06
CA LEU A 352 -2.87 0.97 -28.65
C LEU A 352 -3.64 0.24 -29.74
N SER A 353 -3.22 -0.98 -30.04
CA SER A 353 -4.07 -1.91 -30.77
C SER A 353 -5.05 -2.51 -29.76
N LEU A 354 -6.36 -2.33 -29.98
CA LEU A 354 -7.39 -3.04 -29.22
C LEU A 354 -7.63 -4.39 -29.93
N PRO A 355 -7.05 -5.51 -29.45
CA PRO A 355 -7.37 -6.80 -30.04
C PRO A 355 -8.82 -7.16 -29.68
N GLY A 356 -9.64 -7.35 -30.71
CA GLY A 356 -11.02 -7.80 -30.56
C GLY A 356 -11.92 -6.83 -29.81
N ASP A 357 -12.92 -7.39 -29.15
CA ASP A 357 -14.01 -6.67 -28.52
C ASP A 357 -13.72 -6.33 -27.04
N GLY A 358 -12.57 -6.76 -26.52
CA GLY A 358 -12.17 -6.55 -25.12
C GLY A 358 -12.80 -7.55 -24.15
N ALA A 359 -13.45 -8.61 -24.65
CA ALA A 359 -13.93 -9.69 -23.82
C ALA A 359 -12.76 -10.38 -23.08
N ILE A 360 -12.96 -10.61 -21.79
CA ILE A 360 -11.96 -11.24 -20.92
C ILE A 360 -12.18 -12.76 -20.95
N SER A 361 -11.21 -13.49 -21.52
CA SER A 361 -11.23 -14.96 -21.56
C SER A 361 -11.25 -15.55 -20.14
N ILE A 362 -11.76 -16.79 -20.02
CA ILE A 362 -11.87 -17.47 -18.72
C ILE A 362 -10.52 -17.66 -18.02
N ASP A 363 -9.44 -17.84 -18.80
CA ASP A 363 -8.08 -18.03 -18.30
C ASP A 363 -7.33 -16.71 -18.05
N HIS A 364 -7.94 -15.56 -18.33
CA HIS A 364 -7.28 -14.27 -18.20
C HIS A 364 -6.92 -13.97 -16.73
N PRO A 365 -5.73 -13.38 -16.44
CA PRO A 365 -5.28 -13.12 -15.07
C PRO A 365 -6.27 -12.33 -14.20
N LEU A 366 -7.06 -11.42 -14.78
CA LEU A 366 -8.12 -10.69 -14.07
C LEU A 366 -9.22 -11.59 -13.49
N ARG A 367 -9.42 -12.80 -14.06
CA ARG A 367 -10.37 -13.79 -13.55
C ARG A 367 -9.72 -14.85 -12.66
N THR A 368 -8.42 -15.05 -12.79
CA THR A 368 -7.75 -16.21 -12.19
C THR A 368 -6.76 -15.84 -11.08
N THR A 369 -6.34 -14.57 -10.96
CA THR A 369 -5.31 -14.17 -10.01
C THR A 369 -5.54 -12.79 -9.36
N PRO A 370 -5.34 -12.68 -8.03
CA PRO A 370 -5.12 -13.76 -7.07
C PRO A 370 -6.37 -14.57 -6.71
N PHE A 371 -7.57 -14.05 -6.99
CA PHE A 371 -8.84 -14.72 -6.70
C PHE A 371 -9.50 -15.23 -7.99
N LEU A 372 -10.16 -16.39 -7.90
CA LEU A 372 -10.83 -17.03 -9.02
C LEU A 372 -12.28 -16.54 -9.15
N PHE A 373 -12.66 -16.11 -10.36
CA PHE A 373 -14.01 -15.63 -10.69
C PHE A 373 -14.63 -16.43 -11.85
N GLY A 374 -15.59 -17.30 -11.52
CA GLY A 374 -16.45 -17.95 -12.51
C GLY A 374 -17.46 -16.96 -13.14
N GLY A 375 -17.98 -16.04 -12.34
CA GLY A 375 -18.82 -14.92 -12.75
C GLY A 375 -18.30 -13.60 -12.17
N TRP A 376 -18.74 -12.47 -12.72
CA TRP A 376 -18.38 -11.16 -12.19
C TRP A 376 -19.15 -10.85 -10.89
N PRO A 377 -18.56 -10.04 -9.98
CA PRO A 377 -19.26 -9.57 -8.78
C PRO A 377 -20.62 -8.95 -9.12
N VAL A 378 -21.64 -9.29 -8.35
CA VAL A 378 -22.98 -8.71 -8.48
C VAL A 378 -23.14 -7.56 -7.49
N VAL A 379 -23.50 -6.40 -8.02
CA VAL A 379 -23.66 -5.15 -7.28
C VAL A 379 -25.02 -4.56 -7.61
N ALA A 380 -25.78 -4.17 -6.58
CA ALA A 380 -27.14 -3.64 -6.75
C ALA A 380 -28.06 -4.53 -7.63
N GLY A 381 -27.86 -5.86 -7.56
CA GLY A 381 -28.60 -6.86 -8.34
C GLY A 381 -28.07 -7.14 -9.75
N HIS A 382 -26.96 -6.52 -10.15
CA HIS A 382 -26.42 -6.61 -11.52
C HIS A 382 -24.94 -7.02 -11.50
N PRO A 383 -24.52 -8.00 -12.32
CA PRO A 383 -23.10 -8.28 -12.48
C PRO A 383 -22.41 -7.06 -13.08
N ILE A 384 -21.27 -6.67 -12.49
CA ILE A 384 -20.41 -5.69 -13.13
C ILE A 384 -19.96 -6.20 -14.50
N GLN A 385 -19.67 -5.29 -15.42
CA GLN A 385 -19.05 -5.66 -16.69
C GLN A 385 -17.64 -5.10 -16.74
N LEU A 386 -16.71 -5.95 -17.17
CA LEU A 386 -15.31 -5.61 -17.26
C LEU A 386 -14.78 -6.02 -18.63
N PHE A 387 -14.14 -5.06 -19.29
CA PHE A 387 -13.48 -5.25 -20.59
C PHE A 387 -12.00 -4.91 -20.45
N CYS A 388 -11.16 -5.64 -21.18
CA CYS A 388 -9.70 -5.48 -21.12
C CYS A 388 -9.11 -5.47 -22.53
N TRP A 389 -8.32 -4.44 -22.81
CA TRP A 389 -7.50 -4.37 -24.03
C TRP A 389 -6.02 -4.19 -23.68
N GLY A 390 -5.56 -4.98 -22.72
CA GLY A 390 -4.19 -4.90 -22.19
C GLY A 390 -4.05 -3.80 -21.16
N SER A 391 -3.67 -2.59 -21.57
CA SER A 391 -3.44 -1.47 -20.64
C SER A 391 -4.68 -0.63 -20.35
N ILE A 392 -5.76 -0.80 -21.11
CA ILE A 392 -7.03 -0.12 -20.84
C ILE A 392 -8.01 -1.15 -20.30
N LEU A 393 -8.58 -0.85 -19.15
CA LEU A 393 -9.69 -1.57 -18.55
C LEU A 393 -10.92 -0.66 -18.56
N LEU A 394 -12.06 -1.17 -19.02
CA LEU A 394 -13.35 -0.49 -18.89
C LEU A 394 -14.19 -1.26 -17.87
N LEU A 395 -14.56 -0.58 -16.79
CA LEU A 395 -15.44 -1.07 -15.74
C LEU A 395 -16.79 -0.37 -15.85
N VAL A 396 -17.85 -1.16 -15.96
CA VAL A 396 -19.24 -0.70 -15.92
C VAL A 396 -19.89 -1.23 -14.64
N GLY A 397 -20.19 -0.32 -13.71
CA GLY A 397 -20.79 -0.62 -12.41
C GLY A 397 -20.03 0.04 -11.24
N PRO A 398 -20.68 0.21 -10.07
CA PRO A 398 -20.20 1.08 -8.99
C PRO A 398 -19.24 0.35 -8.03
N LEU A 399 -18.22 -0.31 -8.57
CA LEU A 399 -17.27 -1.06 -7.75
C LEU A 399 -16.50 -0.17 -6.75
N PRO A 400 -16.00 1.04 -7.15
CA PRO A 400 -15.30 1.93 -6.23
C PRO A 400 -16.11 2.35 -5.01
N GLN A 401 -17.43 2.55 -5.17
CA GLN A 401 -18.34 2.92 -4.09
C GLN A 401 -18.52 1.79 -3.05
N ILE A 402 -18.20 0.54 -3.42
CA ILE A 402 -18.34 -0.64 -2.53
C ILE A 402 -17.16 -0.85 -1.62
N TRP A 403 -15.96 -0.45 -2.05
CA TRP A 403 -14.74 -0.66 -1.27
C TRP A 403 -14.69 0.20 -0.01
N GLY A 404 -15.45 1.30 0.04
CA GLY A 404 -15.54 2.19 1.19
C GLY A 404 -16.69 1.83 2.14
N PRO A 405 -16.61 2.28 3.40
CA PRO A 405 -17.75 2.27 4.31
C PRO A 405 -18.84 3.20 3.75
N ASP A 406 -20.06 2.69 3.68
CA ASP A 406 -21.24 3.42 3.28
C ASP A 406 -22.30 3.26 4.38
N SER A 407 -22.64 4.35 5.06
CA SER A 407 -23.65 4.34 6.11
C SER A 407 -25.08 4.35 5.58
N THR A 408 -25.27 4.59 4.28
CA THR A 408 -26.58 4.77 3.66
C THR A 408 -27.11 3.50 3.00
N ARG A 409 -26.23 2.64 2.48
CA ARG A 409 -26.62 1.39 1.80
C ARG A 409 -26.22 0.17 2.63
N VAL A 410 -27.21 -0.62 3.06
CA VAL A 410 -26.97 -1.94 3.69
C VAL A 410 -26.52 -2.91 2.59
N ARG A 411 -25.28 -3.39 2.67
CA ARG A 411 -24.70 -4.35 1.73
C ARG A 411 -24.36 -5.65 2.45
N SER A 412 -24.57 -6.78 1.78
CA SER A 412 -24.16 -8.07 2.35
C SER A 412 -22.64 -8.14 2.46
N ARG A 413 -22.15 -8.88 3.46
CA ARG A 413 -20.71 -9.13 3.61
C ARG A 413 -20.12 -9.82 2.37
N GLU A 414 -20.89 -10.68 1.72
CA GLU A 414 -20.49 -11.40 0.51
C GLU A 414 -20.27 -10.42 -0.66
N THR A 415 -21.19 -9.49 -0.90
CA THR A 415 -21.03 -8.45 -1.93
C THR A 415 -19.80 -7.60 -1.66
N ILE A 416 -19.60 -7.15 -0.42
CA ILE A 416 -18.42 -6.37 -0.02
C ILE A 416 -17.14 -7.16 -0.28
N ARG A 417 -17.09 -8.43 0.17
CA ARG A 417 -15.90 -9.28 0.01
C ARG A 417 -15.58 -9.54 -1.46
N THR A 418 -16.56 -9.96 -2.24
CA THR A 418 -16.40 -10.26 -3.67
C THR A 418 -15.95 -9.03 -4.45
N ALA A 419 -16.46 -7.84 -4.09
CA ALA A 419 -16.01 -6.58 -4.67
C ALA A 419 -14.55 -6.26 -4.31
N HIS A 420 -14.12 -6.47 -3.05
CA HIS A 420 -12.73 -6.29 -2.65
C HIS A 420 -11.80 -7.26 -3.36
N GLU A 421 -12.16 -8.54 -3.45
CA GLU A 421 -11.39 -9.56 -4.16
C GLU A 421 -11.21 -9.18 -5.65
N MET A 422 -12.26 -8.68 -6.31
CA MET A 422 -12.17 -8.19 -7.69
C MET A 422 -11.28 -6.94 -7.80
N GLY A 423 -11.39 -6.02 -6.84
CA GLY A 423 -10.49 -4.86 -6.75
C GLY A 423 -9.02 -5.27 -6.62
N ILE A 424 -8.74 -6.31 -5.83
CA ILE A 424 -7.39 -6.86 -5.68
C ILE A 424 -6.91 -7.52 -6.98
N ASN A 425 -7.76 -8.24 -7.72
CA ASN A 425 -7.41 -8.75 -9.06
C ASN A 425 -7.03 -7.62 -10.02
N LEU A 426 -7.77 -6.50 -10.03
CA LEU A 426 -7.45 -5.33 -10.85
C LEU A 426 -6.07 -4.74 -10.48
N LEU A 427 -5.82 -4.56 -9.19
CA LEU A 427 -4.55 -4.03 -8.67
C LEU A 427 -3.37 -4.96 -8.98
N HIS A 428 -3.54 -6.26 -8.75
CA HIS A 428 -2.53 -7.27 -9.04
C HIS A 428 -2.21 -7.34 -10.52
N TYR A 429 -3.23 -7.31 -11.40
CA TYR A 429 -3.04 -7.28 -12.84
C TYR A 429 -2.25 -6.04 -13.27
N ALA A 430 -2.61 -4.86 -12.79
CA ALA A 430 -1.94 -3.60 -13.14
C ALA A 430 -0.46 -3.61 -12.73
N TRP A 431 -0.17 -3.99 -11.49
CA TRP A 431 1.19 -4.13 -10.97
C TRP A 431 1.99 -5.17 -11.76
N ARG A 432 1.43 -6.38 -11.95
CA ARG A 432 2.13 -7.49 -12.61
C ARG A 432 2.41 -7.17 -14.07
N ARG A 433 1.47 -6.55 -14.78
CA ARG A 433 1.66 -6.09 -16.16
C ARG A 433 2.83 -5.11 -16.25
N ARG A 434 2.84 -4.09 -15.39
CA ARG A 434 3.91 -3.08 -15.38
C ARG A 434 5.27 -3.71 -15.12
N GLN A 435 5.35 -4.59 -14.11
CA GLN A 435 6.56 -5.33 -13.79
C GLN A 435 7.07 -6.15 -14.99
N LEU A 436 6.19 -6.92 -15.65
CA LEU A 436 6.58 -7.75 -16.80
C LEU A 436 7.08 -6.91 -17.99
N ILE A 437 6.44 -5.77 -18.26
CA ILE A 437 6.88 -4.85 -19.32
C ILE A 437 8.24 -4.26 -18.99
N GLN A 438 8.45 -3.78 -17.77
CA GLN A 438 9.74 -3.24 -17.33
C GLN A 438 10.89 -4.26 -17.46
N LEU A 439 10.63 -5.52 -17.09
CA LEU A 439 11.57 -6.61 -17.27
C LEU A 439 11.92 -6.87 -18.74
N GLN A 440 10.95 -6.71 -19.66
CA GLN A 440 11.17 -6.87 -21.10
C GLN A 440 11.90 -5.68 -21.74
N THR A 441 11.64 -4.46 -21.28
CA THR A 441 12.22 -3.23 -21.84
C THR A 441 13.60 -2.88 -21.24
N GLY A 442 14.08 -3.66 -20.28
CA GLY A 442 15.36 -3.42 -19.60
C GLY A 442 15.34 -2.16 -18.72
N SER A 443 14.16 -1.63 -18.40
CA SER A 443 14.01 -0.58 -17.40
C SER A 443 13.98 -1.28 -16.04
N PRO A 444 15.07 -1.24 -15.24
CA PRO A 444 15.05 -1.90 -13.94
C PRO A 444 13.88 -1.32 -13.12
N PRO A 445 13.15 -2.15 -12.35
CA PRO A 445 12.20 -1.62 -11.38
C PRO A 445 12.97 -0.62 -10.50
N PRO A 446 12.34 0.49 -10.04
CA PRO A 446 13.03 1.50 -9.25
C PRO A 446 13.68 0.82 -8.04
N ILE A 447 15.00 0.67 -8.12
CA ILE A 447 15.81 0.16 -7.02
C ILE A 447 15.74 1.27 -5.98
N PRO A 448 15.27 1.01 -4.76
CA PRO A 448 15.39 2.02 -3.72
C PRO A 448 16.84 2.46 -3.62
N PRO A 449 17.10 3.77 -3.46
CA PRO A 449 18.47 4.25 -3.34
C PRO A 449 19.18 3.43 -2.25
N PRO A 450 20.41 2.97 -2.48
CA PRO A 450 21.20 2.41 -1.40
C PRO A 450 21.21 3.43 -0.28
N ILE A 451 20.88 3.01 0.94
CA ILE A 451 21.07 3.87 2.11
C ILE A 451 22.54 4.27 2.06
N SER A 452 22.79 5.58 1.92
CA SER A 452 24.14 6.09 2.04
C SER A 452 24.57 5.81 3.46
N VAL A 453 25.22 4.67 3.67
CA VAL A 453 26.04 4.45 4.84
C VAL A 453 27.14 5.49 4.70
N ARG A 454 26.96 6.63 5.35
CA ARG A 454 28.08 7.52 5.57
C ARG A 454 29.16 6.68 6.23
N GLN A 455 30.31 6.61 5.56
CA GLN A 455 31.61 6.09 5.99
C GLN A 455 31.92 4.62 5.64
N GLN A 456 32.46 4.41 4.43
CA GLN A 456 33.53 3.41 4.21
C GLN A 456 34.73 3.93 3.40
N ASP A 457 34.70 5.16 2.86
CA ASP A 457 35.87 5.75 2.18
C ASP A 457 36.72 6.60 3.16
N ALA A 458 37.43 5.95 4.07
CA ALA A 458 38.50 6.60 4.85
C ALA A 458 39.64 5.64 5.24
N LEU A 459 39.79 4.50 4.56
CA LEU A 459 40.84 3.52 4.84
C LEU A 459 41.57 3.04 3.59
N THR A 460 41.95 3.94 2.68
CA THR A 460 42.99 3.66 1.67
C THR A 460 43.75 4.92 1.23
N GLY A 461 44.99 5.08 1.72
CA GLY A 461 46.07 5.91 1.13
C GLY A 461 46.02 7.42 1.44
N GLN A 462 47.10 8.14 1.75
CA GLN A 462 48.53 7.87 1.66
C GLN A 462 49.28 8.61 2.78
N VAL A 463 50.22 7.90 3.39
CA VAL A 463 51.41 8.48 4.01
C VAL A 463 52.35 8.89 2.88
N THR A 464 52.59 10.18 2.71
CA THR A 464 53.81 10.69 2.08
C THR A 464 54.22 12.00 2.77
N SER A 465 55.42 11.93 3.36
CA SER A 465 56.32 13.01 3.81
C SER A 465 55.80 14.03 4.82
#